data_AF-A0A7Z9W709-F1
#
_entry.id   AF-A0A7Z9W709-F1
#
_cell.length_a   1.000
_cell.length_b   1.000
_cell.length_c   1.000
_cell.angle_alpha   90.00
_cell.angle_beta   90.00
_cell.angle_gamma   90.00
#
_symmetry.space_group_name_H-M   'P 1'
#
loop_
_entity.id
_entity.type
_entity.pdbx_description
1 polymer ?
#
loop_
_entity_poly.entity_id
_entity_poly.type
_entity_poly.pdbx_seq_one_letter_code
_entity_poly.pdbx_strand_id
1 'polypeptide(L)'
;MSLSHDLALQCFLLGFWKGTIKTNKIINSLMGMKMKYQKTILILQVAVLGLTGCQNIPHKEYTINQFMETTSIRGSSFSPDESEILFSSNETGVFNAYSIPVNGGEATAITRSTENSIFTISFFPQDKRILYRSDQGGNEIWHIYVRNENGTIIDLTPGEDERALFAGWSDDEQSFFYTSNKRNPKYMDVYEMNIETFKSQLVFKNDKALNFGGMSNDKRYLVFGKTDTRDNSNIYIYDLNNNNLTLISEHEGDINHRPTEFSTDSKRLYYLTDKDSEFNYLVEYDIRTGRKSVFQKESWDISYMYFSKSGKYRVTSINQDAQTVIQVFDTETMKLVSLPELPAGNVTSVSISKSEKLMSFYHGGAKSPSDLFVHSIGTKNYKRLSNSMNPEINPSHLAEAEVIRYKSFDGREIPAIYYKPPHAKRSEKTPGLIWVHGGPGGQSRLGYRALIQYLANHGYAVLAVNNRGSSGYGKTFQTLDDQAHGEGDLDDCVAAKEYLVSTGYVDKNKIGIIGGSYGGYM
;
A
#
# COMPACT_ATOMS: atom_id res chain seq x y z
N MET A 1 -48.85 35.63 -56.10
CA MET A 1 -49.44 34.46 -56.80
C MET A 1 -48.32 33.46 -57.07
N SER A 2 -48.57 32.20 -56.67
CA SER A 2 -47.90 30.89 -56.93
C SER A 2 -46.40 30.83 -57.26
N LEU A 3 -45.54 30.16 -56.48
CA LEU A 3 -45.33 28.69 -56.30
C LEU A 3 -44.74 27.93 -57.52
N SER A 4 -43.83 27.01 -57.19
CA SER A 4 -43.14 25.96 -57.98
C SER A 4 -41.96 26.43 -58.87
N HIS A 5 -40.70 26.14 -58.53
CA HIS A 5 -39.91 24.88 -58.58
C HIS A 5 -39.32 24.53 -59.96
N ASP A 6 -38.00 24.33 -59.92
CA ASP A 6 -37.12 23.53 -60.77
C ASP A 6 -36.54 24.01 -62.12
N LEU A 7 -35.19 23.99 -62.09
CA LEU A 7 -34.20 23.56 -63.07
C LEU A 7 -34.03 24.25 -64.45
N ALA A 8 -32.84 24.85 -64.55
CA ALA A 8 -31.76 24.51 -65.50
C ALA A 8 -31.59 25.28 -66.84
N LEU A 9 -30.29 25.39 -67.18
CA LEU A 9 -29.61 25.82 -68.42
C LEU A 9 -29.59 27.33 -68.75
N GLN A 10 -28.48 28.06 -68.53
CA GLN A 10 -27.17 28.10 -69.25
C GLN A 10 -27.24 28.44 -70.74
N CYS A 11 -26.56 29.54 -71.10
CA CYS A 11 -25.66 29.79 -72.26
C CYS A 11 -25.44 31.34 -72.36
N PHE A 12 -24.26 31.95 -72.61
CA PHE A 12 -22.97 31.43 -73.06
C PHE A 12 -21.89 32.56 -73.07
N LEU A 13 -20.60 32.15 -72.94
CA LEU A 13 -19.32 32.70 -73.49
C LEU A 13 -18.66 33.92 -72.81
N LEU A 14 -17.33 34.03 -72.60
CA LEU A 14 -16.13 33.22 -72.88
C LEU A 14 -15.01 33.72 -71.95
N GLY A 15 -14.17 32.85 -71.38
CA GLY A 15 -12.78 32.77 -71.86
C GLY A 15 -11.85 31.99 -70.92
N PHE A 16 -11.71 30.70 -71.22
CA PHE A 16 -10.56 29.80 -71.04
C PHE A 16 -9.56 29.97 -69.86
N TRP A 17 -9.65 29.04 -68.90
CA TRP A 17 -8.47 28.34 -68.36
C TRP A 17 -8.85 26.86 -68.07
N LYS A 18 -8.29 25.93 -68.86
CA LYS A 18 -8.37 24.47 -68.65
C LYS A 18 -7.62 24.16 -67.34
N GLY A 19 -8.21 23.53 -66.32
CA GLY A 19 -8.54 22.09 -66.25
C GLY A 19 -7.26 21.28 -65.99
N THR A 20 -7.13 20.33 -65.05
CA THR A 20 -8.05 19.59 -64.17
C THR A 20 -7.09 18.73 -63.29
N ILE A 21 -7.22 18.55 -61.97
CA ILE A 21 -7.79 17.35 -61.33
C ILE A 21 -7.48 17.43 -59.82
N LYS A 22 -8.51 17.10 -59.04
CA LYS A 22 -8.59 16.88 -57.59
C LYS A 22 -7.45 16.01 -57.04
N THR A 23 -6.99 16.29 -55.82
CA THR A 23 -7.34 15.47 -54.64
C THR A 23 -6.75 16.02 -53.34
N ASN A 24 -7.57 15.94 -52.28
CA ASN A 24 -7.26 16.10 -50.86
C ASN A 24 -5.86 15.64 -50.45
N LYS A 25 -5.03 16.53 -49.86
CA LYS A 25 -4.09 16.23 -48.76
C LYS A 25 -3.22 17.44 -48.35
N ILE A 26 -3.80 18.57 -47.95
CA ILE A 26 -3.00 19.67 -47.35
C ILE A 26 -3.75 20.32 -46.19
N ILE A 27 -4.02 19.53 -45.14
CA ILE A 27 -4.06 19.97 -43.73
C ILE A 27 -3.36 18.90 -42.90
N ASN A 28 -2.21 18.42 -43.39
CA ASN A 28 -1.31 17.48 -42.71
C ASN A 28 0.15 17.82 -43.04
N SER A 29 0.49 19.11 -43.06
CA SER A 29 1.84 19.59 -43.40
C SER A 29 2.42 20.60 -42.40
N LEU A 30 1.76 20.82 -41.25
CA LEU A 30 2.28 21.68 -40.17
C LEU A 30 2.45 20.96 -38.82
N MET A 31 2.17 19.65 -38.75
CA MET A 31 2.46 18.79 -37.60
C MET A 31 3.54 17.72 -37.88
N GLY A 32 4.20 17.78 -39.05
CA GLY A 32 5.17 16.78 -39.51
C GLY A 32 6.65 17.20 -39.42
N MET A 33 7.00 18.24 -38.65
CA MET A 33 8.37 18.79 -38.62
C MET A 33 8.93 19.07 -37.21
N LYS A 34 8.43 18.37 -36.19
CA LYS A 34 9.04 18.31 -34.84
C LYS A 34 9.07 16.87 -34.29
N MET A 35 9.48 15.90 -35.11
CA MET A 35 9.81 14.54 -34.65
C MET A 35 10.90 13.92 -35.52
N LYS A 36 12.05 14.60 -35.65
CA LYS A 36 13.25 14.01 -36.28
C LYS A 36 14.59 14.45 -35.68
N TYR A 37 14.58 15.03 -34.48
CA TYR A 37 15.77 15.34 -33.69
C TYR A 37 15.57 14.87 -32.24
N GLN A 38 15.50 13.55 -32.04
CA GLN A 38 15.63 12.96 -30.70
C GLN A 38 16.12 11.50 -30.69
N LYS A 39 16.60 10.98 -31.84
CA LYS A 39 17.11 9.61 -31.97
C LYS A 39 18.62 9.47 -32.23
N THR A 40 19.40 10.54 -32.03
CA THR A 40 20.87 10.49 -32.28
C THR A 40 21.73 11.09 -31.17
N ILE A 41 21.20 11.29 -29.96
CA ILE A 41 21.99 11.65 -28.77
C ILE A 41 21.67 10.66 -27.63
N LEU A 42 21.68 9.37 -27.96
CA LEU A 42 21.54 8.28 -26.97
C LEU A 42 22.48 7.13 -27.31
N ILE A 43 23.69 7.44 -27.80
CA ILE A 43 24.77 6.44 -28.01
C ILE A 43 26.12 6.92 -27.44
N LEU A 44 26.22 8.14 -26.89
CA LEU A 44 27.47 8.67 -26.31
C LEU A 44 27.40 9.05 -24.82
N GLN A 45 26.44 8.52 -24.07
CA GLN A 45 26.41 8.59 -22.59
C GLN A 45 26.38 7.22 -21.91
N VAL A 46 26.36 6.12 -22.68
CA VAL A 46 26.46 4.75 -22.15
C VAL A 46 27.92 4.29 -21.99
N ALA A 47 28.90 5.11 -22.38
CA ALA A 47 30.33 4.78 -22.32
C ALA A 47 31.12 5.51 -21.21
N VAL A 48 30.46 6.21 -20.28
CA VAL A 48 31.10 6.85 -19.10
C VAL A 48 30.39 6.46 -17.79
N LEU A 49 29.95 5.21 -17.69
CA LEU A 49 29.57 4.57 -16.42
C LEU A 49 30.45 3.36 -16.08
N GLY A 50 31.36 2.98 -16.97
CA GLY A 50 32.39 1.98 -16.69
C GLY A 50 33.69 2.66 -16.27
N LEU A 51 33.73 3.28 -15.08
CA LEU A 51 34.94 3.66 -14.33
C LEU A 51 34.58 4.36 -13.00
N THR A 52 33.48 3.98 -12.33
CA THR A 52 33.49 4.09 -10.86
C THR A 52 34.40 2.98 -10.37
N GLY A 53 35.67 3.30 -10.12
CA GLY A 53 36.58 2.37 -9.47
C GLY A 53 35.86 1.73 -8.30
N CYS A 54 35.91 0.40 -8.22
CA CYS A 54 35.53 -0.32 -7.03
C CYS A 54 36.33 0.28 -5.87
N GLN A 55 35.74 1.22 -5.14
CA GLN A 55 36.16 1.44 -3.78
C GLN A 55 35.87 0.11 -3.10
N ASN A 56 36.94 -0.66 -2.85
CA ASN A 56 36.92 -1.76 -1.91
C ASN A 56 36.61 -1.13 -0.55
N ILE A 57 35.34 -0.84 -0.28
CA ILE A 57 34.89 -0.53 1.06
C ILE A 57 35.17 -1.80 1.86
N PRO A 58 36.05 -1.75 2.88
CA PRO A 58 36.34 -2.92 3.69
C PRO A 58 35.03 -3.47 4.22
N HIS A 59 34.72 -4.72 3.91
CA HIS A 59 33.49 -5.33 4.39
C HIS A 59 33.57 -5.48 5.91
N LYS A 60 32.56 -4.97 6.62
CA LYS A 60 32.39 -5.16 8.06
C LYS A 60 31.14 -6.01 8.28
N GLU A 61 31.32 -7.11 8.99
CA GLU A 61 30.23 -7.91 9.52
C GLU A 61 29.70 -7.29 10.81
N TYR A 62 28.39 -7.37 11.02
CA TYR A 62 27.71 -6.90 12.22
C TYR A 62 27.03 -8.07 12.91
N THR A 63 27.04 -8.11 14.24
CA THR A 63 26.36 -9.15 15.01
C THR A 63 24.85 -9.19 14.72
N ILE A 64 24.21 -10.34 14.95
CA ILE A 64 22.75 -10.48 14.84
C ILE A 64 22.02 -9.48 15.76
N ASN A 65 22.56 -9.22 16.96
CA ASN A 65 21.99 -8.27 17.90
C ASN A 65 21.92 -6.86 17.32
N GLN A 66 23.00 -6.39 16.66
CA GLN A 66 23.00 -5.07 16.01
C GLN A 66 21.89 -4.95 14.96
N PHE A 67 21.63 -6.01 14.19
CA PHE A 67 20.51 -6.01 13.23
C PHE A 67 19.14 -6.05 13.92
N MET A 68 18.98 -6.88 14.97
CA MET A 68 17.71 -7.01 15.70
C MET A 68 17.38 -5.80 16.58
N GLU A 69 18.38 -4.98 16.92
CA GLU A 69 18.23 -3.67 17.56
C GLU A 69 17.78 -2.57 16.58
N THR A 70 17.62 -2.87 15.28
CA THR A 70 16.93 -1.97 14.35
C THR A 70 15.48 -1.82 14.79
N THR A 71 15.05 -0.58 15.05
CA THR A 71 13.69 -0.32 15.55
C THR A 71 12.68 -0.35 14.40
N SER A 72 11.49 -0.82 14.71
CA SER A 72 10.32 -0.78 13.84
C SER A 72 9.35 0.24 14.37
N ILE A 73 8.90 1.12 13.48
CA ILE A 73 7.93 2.17 13.79
C ILE A 73 6.72 2.09 12.87
N ARG A 74 5.54 2.46 13.37
CA ARG A 74 4.29 2.47 12.59
C ARG A 74 3.26 3.44 13.13
N GLY A 75 2.35 3.89 12.26
CA GLY A 75 1.32 4.89 12.60
C GLY A 75 1.85 6.32 12.54
N SER A 76 0.99 7.28 12.22
CA SER A 76 1.42 8.66 12.00
C SER A 76 0.25 9.63 12.17
N SER A 77 -0.29 9.70 13.40
CA SER A 77 -1.40 10.59 13.72
C SER A 77 -0.88 11.95 14.15
N PHE A 78 -1.27 13.02 13.45
CA PHE A 78 -1.00 14.38 13.89
C PHE A 78 -1.81 14.72 15.16
N SER A 79 -1.22 15.51 16.05
CA SER A 79 -1.96 16.15 17.15
C SER A 79 -2.99 17.15 16.62
N PRO A 80 -4.01 17.55 17.42
CA PRO A 80 -5.03 18.51 16.98
C PRO A 80 -4.47 19.84 16.46
N ASP A 81 -3.38 20.31 17.06
CA ASP A 81 -2.66 21.53 16.70
C ASP A 81 -1.58 21.29 15.63
N GLU A 82 -1.43 20.04 15.16
CA GLU A 82 -0.45 19.58 14.18
C GLU A 82 1.02 19.87 14.57
N SER A 83 1.29 20.03 15.87
CA SER A 83 2.64 20.30 16.39
C SER A 83 3.48 19.03 16.61
N GLU A 84 2.84 17.86 16.72
CA GLU A 84 3.50 16.56 16.93
C GLU A 84 2.81 15.42 16.19
N ILE A 85 3.51 14.29 16.04
CA ILE A 85 3.01 13.06 15.46
C ILE A 85 3.11 11.93 16.48
N LEU A 86 2.00 11.22 16.69
CA LEU A 86 1.89 9.99 17.46
C LEU A 86 2.18 8.79 16.56
N PHE A 87 3.02 7.88 17.05
CA PHE A 87 3.39 6.64 16.39
C PHE A 87 3.69 5.54 17.43
N SER A 88 3.75 4.30 16.98
CA SER A 88 4.21 3.16 17.78
C SER A 88 5.66 2.84 17.45
N SER A 89 6.47 2.56 18.45
CA SER A 89 7.89 2.16 18.33
C SER A 89 8.17 0.98 19.23
N ASN A 90 8.96 0.01 18.75
CA ASN A 90 9.44 -1.11 19.57
C ASN A 90 10.83 -0.90 20.16
N GLU A 91 11.33 0.34 20.23
CA GLU A 91 12.68 0.66 20.74
C GLU A 91 12.93 0.18 22.18
N THR A 92 11.87 -0.03 22.97
CA THR A 92 11.94 -0.60 24.32
C THR A 92 11.81 -2.13 24.36
N GLY A 93 11.86 -2.81 23.22
CA GLY A 93 11.72 -4.27 23.08
C GLY A 93 10.30 -4.74 22.76
N VAL A 94 9.28 -4.09 23.30
CA VAL A 94 7.86 -4.23 22.88
C VAL A 94 7.34 -2.89 22.35
N PHE A 95 6.30 -2.93 21.51
CA PHE A 95 5.74 -1.69 20.98
C PHE A 95 5.09 -0.84 22.07
N ASN A 96 5.41 0.45 22.05
CA ASN A 96 4.84 1.49 22.88
C ASN A 96 4.44 2.70 22.04
N ALA A 97 3.60 3.56 22.61
CA ALA A 97 3.21 4.84 22.01
C ALA A 97 4.28 5.91 22.27
N TYR A 98 4.61 6.66 21.23
CA TYR A 98 5.55 7.78 21.25
C TYR A 98 4.96 8.98 20.51
N SER A 99 5.29 10.19 20.94
CA SER A 99 5.06 11.40 20.15
C SER A 99 6.38 12.06 19.77
N ILE A 100 6.41 12.74 18.63
CA ILE A 100 7.58 13.51 18.17
C ILE A 100 7.13 14.83 17.54
N PRO A 101 7.80 15.98 17.84
CA PRO A 101 7.45 17.25 17.21
C PRO A 101 7.60 17.19 15.68
N VAL A 102 6.69 17.83 14.94
CA VAL A 102 6.77 17.90 13.46
C VAL A 102 8.02 18.64 12.97
N ASN A 103 8.58 19.51 13.81
CA ASN A 103 9.84 20.20 13.53
C ASN A 103 11.07 19.35 13.90
N GLY A 104 10.91 18.07 14.24
CA GLY A 104 11.96 17.18 14.72
C GLY A 104 12.38 17.47 16.15
N GLY A 105 13.30 16.65 16.66
CA GLY A 105 13.71 16.63 18.06
C GLY A 105 13.69 15.21 18.60
N GLU A 106 13.70 15.06 19.92
CA GLU A 106 13.59 13.76 20.57
C GLU A 106 12.13 13.31 20.65
N ALA A 107 11.91 12.01 20.45
CA ALA A 107 10.62 11.39 20.67
C ALA A 107 10.35 11.25 22.17
N THR A 108 9.12 11.51 22.59
CA THR A 108 8.66 11.34 23.97
C THR A 108 7.85 10.06 24.10
N ALA A 109 8.27 9.15 24.98
CA ALA A 109 7.50 7.95 25.31
C ALA A 109 6.19 8.34 26.03
N ILE A 110 5.05 7.96 25.45
CA ILE A 110 3.71 8.18 26.00
C ILE A 110 3.28 7.00 26.88
N THR A 111 3.71 5.79 26.52
CA THR A 111 3.53 4.56 27.30
C THR A 111 4.86 3.84 27.52
N ARG A 112 4.91 2.93 28.51
CA ARG A 112 6.12 2.18 28.91
C ARG A 112 5.81 0.73 29.29
N SER A 113 4.98 0.05 28.49
CA SER A 113 4.73 -1.38 28.66
C SER A 113 6.00 -2.17 28.44
N THR A 114 6.21 -3.22 29.23
CA THR A 114 7.30 -4.21 29.10
C THR A 114 6.78 -5.59 28.74
N GLU A 115 5.47 -5.77 28.64
CA GLU A 115 4.81 -7.07 28.46
C GLU A 115 4.00 -7.07 27.17
N ASN A 116 2.89 -6.32 27.15
CA ASN A 116 1.99 -6.26 26.01
C ASN A 116 2.38 -5.15 25.04
N SER A 117 2.23 -5.41 23.75
CA SER A 117 2.46 -4.41 22.72
C SER A 117 1.29 -3.42 22.63
N ILE A 118 1.62 -2.13 22.78
CA ILE A 118 0.70 -1.01 22.62
C ILE A 118 0.85 -0.45 21.21
N PHE A 119 -0.26 -0.39 20.47
CA PHE A 119 -0.32 0.16 19.14
C PHE A 119 -1.23 1.37 19.08
N THR A 120 -0.64 2.53 18.82
CA THR A 120 -1.34 3.81 18.67
C THR A 120 -2.37 3.75 17.55
N ILE A 121 -3.58 4.21 17.82
CA ILE A 121 -4.63 4.41 16.81
C ILE A 121 -4.56 5.87 16.32
N SER A 122 -4.80 6.83 17.20
CA SER A 122 -4.70 8.26 16.89
C SER A 122 -4.66 9.13 18.15
N PHE A 123 -4.29 10.39 17.98
CA PHE A 123 -4.73 11.43 18.92
C PHE A 123 -6.26 11.58 18.89
N PHE A 124 -6.80 12.13 19.97
CA PHE A 124 -8.16 12.63 19.97
C PHE A 124 -8.27 13.85 19.05
N PRO A 125 -9.47 14.18 18.57
CA PRO A 125 -9.57 15.17 17.52
C PRO A 125 -9.36 16.61 18.01
N GLN A 126 -9.62 16.89 19.30
CA GLN A 126 -9.58 18.24 19.88
C GLN A 126 -8.55 18.44 21.01
N ASP A 127 -7.96 17.35 21.52
CA ASP A 127 -7.03 17.40 22.65
C ASP A 127 -5.94 16.32 22.53
N LYS A 128 -5.02 16.25 23.51
CA LYS A 128 -3.85 15.36 23.46
C LYS A 128 -4.10 13.99 24.09
N ARG A 129 -5.34 13.63 24.37
CA ARG A 129 -5.67 12.23 24.69
C ARG A 129 -5.34 11.36 23.47
N ILE A 130 -5.03 10.09 23.71
CA ILE A 130 -4.75 9.15 22.63
C ILE A 130 -5.66 7.93 22.72
N LEU A 131 -6.07 7.41 21.56
CA LEU A 131 -6.56 6.05 21.42
C LEU A 131 -5.41 5.13 21.04
N TYR A 132 -5.37 3.96 21.67
CA TYR A 132 -4.49 2.87 21.28
C TYR A 132 -5.21 1.53 21.44
N ARG A 133 -4.68 0.50 20.80
CA ARG A 133 -5.08 -0.88 21.02
C ARG A 133 -3.96 -1.68 21.66
N SER A 134 -4.34 -2.61 22.52
CA SER A 134 -3.46 -3.63 23.10
C SER A 134 -4.26 -4.91 23.20
N ASP A 135 -3.57 -6.04 23.12
CA ASP A 135 -4.10 -7.33 23.53
C ASP A 135 -3.37 -7.78 24.81
N GLN A 136 -3.61 -9.02 25.24
CA GLN A 136 -2.99 -9.61 26.43
C GLN A 136 -2.20 -10.86 26.00
N GLY A 137 -0.87 -10.81 26.15
CA GLY A 137 0.01 -11.94 25.85
C GLY A 137 -0.01 -12.40 24.38
N GLY A 138 -0.40 -11.54 23.44
CA GLY A 138 -0.49 -11.91 22.02
C GLY A 138 -1.71 -12.76 21.68
N ASN A 139 -2.77 -12.76 22.51
CA ASN A 139 -3.99 -13.53 22.27
C ASN A 139 -4.86 -12.98 21.12
N GLU A 140 -4.52 -11.80 20.57
CA GLU A 140 -5.24 -11.09 19.51
C GLU A 140 -6.69 -10.68 19.84
N ILE A 141 -7.08 -10.77 21.12
CA ILE A 141 -8.30 -10.18 21.66
C ILE A 141 -8.00 -8.70 21.92
N TRP A 142 -8.03 -7.92 20.84
CA TRP A 142 -7.73 -6.49 20.88
C TRP A 142 -8.80 -5.72 21.64
N HIS A 143 -8.37 -4.88 22.57
CA HIS A 143 -9.21 -3.89 23.24
C HIS A 143 -8.86 -2.48 22.74
N ILE A 144 -9.78 -1.54 22.92
CA ILE A 144 -9.56 -0.11 22.64
C ILE A 144 -9.37 0.60 23.97
N TYR A 145 -8.25 1.31 24.11
CA TYR A 145 -7.91 2.08 25.30
C TYR A 145 -7.86 3.57 24.97
N VAL A 146 -8.25 4.38 25.94
CA VAL A 146 -7.89 5.80 25.99
C VAL A 146 -6.85 6.04 27.05
N ARG A 147 -5.82 6.82 26.72
CA ARG A 147 -4.93 7.44 27.69
C ARG A 147 -5.22 8.92 27.76
N ASN A 148 -5.59 9.40 28.94
CA ASN A 148 -5.84 10.80 29.21
C ASN A 148 -4.52 11.61 29.30
N GLU A 149 -4.61 12.93 29.20
CA GLU A 149 -3.43 13.81 29.28
C GLU A 149 -2.69 13.68 30.62
N ASN A 150 -3.44 13.50 31.72
CA ASN A 150 -2.88 13.26 33.05
C ASN A 150 -2.22 11.87 33.22
N GLY A 151 -2.23 11.02 32.19
CA GLY A 151 -1.64 9.68 32.20
C GLY A 151 -2.57 8.56 32.65
N THR A 152 -3.80 8.86 33.10
CA THR A 152 -4.78 7.83 33.43
C THR A 152 -5.21 7.06 32.18
N ILE A 153 -5.38 5.75 32.33
CA ILE A 153 -5.76 4.84 31.23
C ILE A 153 -7.14 4.25 31.55
N ILE A 154 -8.00 4.19 30.54
CA ILE A 154 -9.32 3.55 30.63
C ILE A 154 -9.41 2.55 29.49
N ASP A 155 -9.75 1.30 29.82
CA ASP A 155 -10.19 0.31 28.85
C ASP A 155 -11.63 0.63 28.43
N LEU A 156 -11.83 0.98 27.16
CA LEU A 156 -13.14 1.35 26.62
C LEU A 156 -13.97 0.11 26.24
N THR A 157 -13.36 -1.08 26.21
CA THR A 157 -13.98 -2.34 25.80
C THR A 157 -13.54 -3.49 26.72
N PRO A 158 -13.84 -3.43 28.03
CA PRO A 158 -13.21 -4.27 29.05
C PRO A 158 -13.75 -5.71 29.14
N GLY A 159 -14.58 -6.17 28.20
CA GLY A 159 -15.11 -7.53 28.24
C GLY A 159 -14.00 -8.58 28.08
N GLU A 160 -14.00 -9.62 28.91
CA GLU A 160 -12.93 -10.63 28.94
C GLU A 160 -12.67 -11.30 27.57
N ASP A 161 -13.74 -11.66 26.86
CA ASP A 161 -13.70 -12.22 25.50
C ASP A 161 -14.06 -11.17 24.42
N GLU A 162 -14.17 -9.90 24.81
CA GLU A 162 -14.53 -8.81 23.90
C GLU A 162 -13.34 -8.44 23.02
N ARG A 163 -13.43 -8.82 21.75
CA ARG A 163 -12.57 -8.27 20.71
C ARG A 163 -13.22 -7.04 20.12
N ALA A 164 -12.53 -5.92 20.16
CA ALA A 164 -12.96 -4.65 19.62
C ALA A 164 -11.91 -4.01 18.70
N LEU A 165 -12.35 -3.49 17.55
CA LEU A 165 -11.50 -2.86 16.54
C LEU A 165 -12.03 -1.48 16.20
N PHE A 166 -11.19 -0.45 16.38
CA PHE A 166 -11.50 0.91 15.93
C PHE A 166 -11.74 0.95 14.43
N ALA A 167 -12.77 1.68 14.00
CA ALA A 167 -13.25 1.69 12.62
C ALA A 167 -13.46 3.10 12.04
N GLY A 168 -12.92 4.13 12.69
CA GLY A 168 -12.90 5.51 12.17
C GLY A 168 -13.57 6.52 13.10
N TRP A 169 -13.09 7.76 13.05
CA TRP A 169 -13.75 8.90 13.69
C TRP A 169 -15.01 9.29 12.92
N SER A 170 -16.03 9.81 13.62
CA SER A 170 -17.12 10.49 12.95
C SER A 170 -16.66 11.80 12.33
N ASP A 171 -17.34 12.25 11.26
CA ASP A 171 -16.94 13.47 10.56
C ASP A 171 -17.06 14.74 11.44
N ASP A 172 -18.06 14.77 12.34
CA ASP A 172 -18.25 15.81 13.37
C ASP A 172 -17.24 15.73 14.53
N GLU A 173 -16.42 14.68 14.56
CA GLU A 173 -15.40 14.42 15.56
C GLU A 173 -15.91 14.38 17.01
N GLN A 174 -17.20 14.07 17.22
CA GLN A 174 -17.82 13.92 18.56
C GLN A 174 -17.87 12.45 19.04
N SER A 175 -17.45 11.53 18.18
CA SER A 175 -17.56 10.09 18.39
C SER A 175 -16.60 9.31 17.50
N PHE A 176 -16.50 8.02 17.74
CA PHE A 176 -15.86 7.10 16.79
C PHE A 176 -16.67 5.82 16.63
N PHE A 177 -16.54 5.19 15.48
CA PHE A 177 -17.10 3.88 15.19
C PHE A 177 -16.09 2.80 15.53
N TYR A 178 -16.59 1.66 16.01
CA TYR A 178 -15.79 0.48 16.24
C TYR A 178 -16.62 -0.77 16.04
N THR A 179 -15.98 -1.87 15.72
CA THR A 179 -16.63 -3.18 15.66
C THR A 179 -16.33 -3.98 16.91
N SER A 180 -17.29 -4.70 17.47
CA SER A 180 -17.08 -5.54 18.66
C SER A 180 -17.93 -6.81 18.63
N ASN A 181 -17.37 -7.91 19.14
CA ASN A 181 -18.09 -9.18 19.30
C ASN A 181 -18.81 -9.31 20.66
N LYS A 182 -18.87 -8.24 21.49
CA LYS A 182 -19.42 -8.30 22.86
C LYS A 182 -20.83 -8.86 22.98
N ARG A 183 -21.69 -8.71 21.96
CA ARG A 183 -23.04 -9.29 21.94
C ARG A 183 -23.01 -10.78 21.59
N ASN A 184 -22.15 -11.17 20.65
CA ASN A 184 -22.09 -12.52 20.11
C ASN A 184 -20.67 -12.81 19.60
N PRO A 185 -19.95 -13.81 20.13
CA PRO A 185 -18.56 -14.10 19.76
C PRO A 185 -18.39 -14.45 18.27
N LYS A 186 -19.46 -14.82 17.55
CA LYS A 186 -19.44 -15.14 16.12
C LYS A 186 -19.42 -13.92 15.21
N TYR A 187 -19.91 -12.76 15.69
CA TYR A 187 -20.17 -11.62 14.84
C TYR A 187 -19.62 -10.32 15.42
N MET A 188 -19.00 -9.53 14.57
CA MET A 188 -18.56 -8.18 14.91
C MET A 188 -19.68 -7.18 14.59
N ASP A 189 -20.43 -6.75 15.60
CA ASP A 189 -21.42 -5.69 15.47
C ASP A 189 -20.73 -4.33 15.31
N VAL A 190 -21.44 -3.33 14.75
CA VAL A 190 -20.95 -1.96 14.64
C VAL A 190 -21.54 -1.11 15.76
N TYR A 191 -20.67 -0.43 16.49
CA TYR A 191 -21.01 0.49 17.57
C TYR A 191 -20.44 1.88 17.29
N GLU A 192 -21.06 2.90 17.88
CA GLU A 192 -20.56 4.27 17.94
C GLU A 192 -20.35 4.64 19.40
N MET A 193 -19.21 5.24 19.72
CA MET A 193 -18.87 5.67 21.07
C MET A 193 -18.69 7.18 21.12
N ASN A 194 -19.42 7.84 22.01
CA ASN A 194 -19.25 9.26 22.29
C ASN A 194 -17.95 9.51 23.08
N ILE A 195 -17.19 10.53 22.70
CA ILE A 195 -15.80 10.71 23.20
C ILE A 195 -15.69 11.50 24.50
N GLU A 196 -16.79 12.13 24.93
CA GLU A 196 -16.88 12.83 26.21
C GLU A 196 -17.35 11.89 27.32
N THR A 197 -18.38 11.09 27.03
CA THR A 197 -19.04 10.22 28.01
C THR A 197 -18.56 8.77 27.97
N PHE A 198 -17.86 8.37 26.92
CA PHE A 198 -17.49 6.97 26.60
C PHE A 198 -18.67 6.00 26.59
N LYS A 199 -19.88 6.52 26.35
CA LYS A 199 -21.07 5.68 26.17
C LYS A 199 -21.09 5.14 24.74
N SER A 200 -21.27 3.83 24.64
CA SER A 200 -21.35 3.07 23.39
C SER A 200 -22.82 2.80 23.02
N GLN A 201 -23.17 3.02 21.76
CA GLN A 201 -24.48 2.69 21.17
C GLN A 201 -24.33 1.70 20.02
N LEU A 202 -25.24 0.73 19.94
CA LEU A 202 -25.29 -0.22 18.82
C LEU A 202 -25.86 0.48 17.60
N VAL A 203 -25.08 0.54 16.51
CA VAL A 203 -25.49 1.15 15.24
C VAL A 203 -26.01 0.08 14.27
N PHE A 204 -25.32 -1.05 14.18
CA PHE A 204 -25.71 -2.15 13.31
C PHE A 204 -25.47 -3.50 13.97
N LYS A 205 -26.55 -4.27 14.09
CA LYS A 205 -26.52 -5.66 14.54
C LYS A 205 -26.12 -6.58 13.38
N ASN A 206 -24.92 -7.12 13.44
CA ASN A 206 -24.38 -7.98 12.40
C ASN A 206 -24.76 -9.44 12.69
N ASP A 207 -25.80 -9.94 12.03
CA ASP A 207 -26.18 -11.36 12.10
C ASP A 207 -25.82 -12.12 10.79
N LYS A 208 -25.01 -11.49 9.91
CA LYS A 208 -24.67 -12.00 8.56
C LYS A 208 -23.15 -12.14 8.32
N ALA A 209 -22.33 -12.01 9.37
CA ALA A 209 -20.87 -12.02 9.28
C ALA A 209 -20.31 -11.03 8.23
N LEU A 210 -20.90 -9.84 8.16
CA LEU A 210 -20.45 -8.78 7.25
C LEU A 210 -19.18 -8.12 7.80
N ASN A 211 -18.22 -7.81 6.93
CA ASN A 211 -17.00 -7.07 7.25
C ASN A 211 -17.28 -5.57 7.10
N PHE A 212 -17.29 -4.82 8.20
CA PHE A 212 -17.52 -3.36 8.16
C PHE A 212 -16.42 -2.65 7.36
N GLY A 213 -16.83 -1.86 6.36
CA GLY A 213 -15.93 -1.15 5.45
C GLY A 213 -15.89 0.36 5.65
N GLY A 214 -16.84 0.94 6.41
CA GLY A 214 -16.85 2.37 6.70
C GLY A 214 -18.25 2.96 6.87
N MET A 215 -18.29 4.19 7.36
CA MET A 215 -19.49 5.01 7.55
C MET A 215 -19.40 6.26 6.69
N SER A 216 -20.47 6.67 6.04
CA SER A 216 -20.53 7.96 5.32
C SER A 216 -20.45 9.14 6.27
N ASN A 217 -19.92 10.28 5.82
CA ASN A 217 -19.72 11.46 6.68
C ASN A 217 -21.02 11.99 7.31
N ASP A 218 -22.15 11.84 6.62
CA ASP A 218 -23.48 12.20 7.12
C ASP A 218 -24.10 11.16 8.09
N LYS A 219 -23.35 10.12 8.46
CA LYS A 219 -23.77 8.99 9.32
C LYS A 219 -25.02 8.26 8.82
N ARG A 220 -25.30 8.29 7.51
CA ARG A 220 -26.47 7.62 6.93
C ARG A 220 -26.17 6.22 6.43
N TYR A 221 -25.05 6.02 5.76
CA TYR A 221 -24.73 4.79 5.06
C TYR A 221 -23.57 4.06 5.73
N LEU A 222 -23.77 2.78 6.03
CA LEU A 222 -22.67 1.87 6.31
C LEU A 222 -22.38 1.06 5.05
N VAL A 223 -21.10 0.83 4.77
CA VAL A 223 -20.68 -0.11 3.73
C VAL A 223 -20.07 -1.35 4.37
N PHE A 224 -20.36 -2.50 3.77
CA PHE A 224 -19.83 -3.79 4.20
C PHE A 224 -19.27 -4.57 3.03
N GLY A 225 -18.16 -5.27 3.24
CA GLY A 225 -17.76 -6.41 2.42
C GLY A 225 -18.33 -7.70 3.00
N LYS A 226 -18.48 -8.73 2.16
CA LYS A 226 -18.75 -10.11 2.59
C LYS A 226 -17.87 -11.02 1.76
N THR A 227 -16.99 -11.76 2.43
CA THR A 227 -16.09 -12.72 1.79
C THR A 227 -16.80 -14.07 1.75
N ASP A 228 -17.11 -14.56 0.56
CA ASP A 228 -17.69 -15.90 0.38
C ASP A 228 -16.57 -16.93 0.11
N THR A 229 -15.54 -16.57 -0.65
CA THR A 229 -14.27 -17.30 -0.79
C THR A 229 -13.09 -16.32 -0.83
N ARG A 230 -11.85 -16.80 -0.97
CA ARG A 230 -10.66 -15.93 -1.17
C ARG A 230 -10.82 -15.00 -2.38
N ASP A 231 -11.44 -15.49 -3.46
CA ASP A 231 -11.59 -14.78 -4.73
C ASP A 231 -12.99 -14.25 -5.01
N ASN A 232 -13.94 -14.53 -4.12
CA ASN A 232 -15.32 -14.12 -4.25
C ASN A 232 -15.73 -13.27 -3.05
N SER A 233 -16.06 -12.01 -3.32
CA SER A 233 -16.58 -11.12 -2.30
C SER A 233 -17.64 -10.15 -2.82
N ASN A 234 -18.59 -9.84 -1.94
CA ASN A 234 -19.73 -8.99 -2.20
C ASN A 234 -19.66 -7.69 -1.38
N ILE A 235 -20.29 -6.62 -1.86
CA ILE A 235 -20.42 -5.34 -1.17
C ILE A 235 -21.89 -5.03 -0.93
N TYR A 236 -22.20 -4.68 0.31
CA TYR A 236 -23.51 -4.23 0.75
C TYR A 236 -23.44 -2.78 1.24
N ILE A 237 -24.48 -1.99 0.94
CA ILE A 237 -24.72 -0.70 1.59
C ILE A 237 -25.96 -0.83 2.49
N TYR A 238 -25.83 -0.40 3.74
CA TYR A 238 -26.94 -0.29 4.67
C TYR A 238 -27.34 1.19 4.83
N ASP A 239 -28.61 1.51 4.57
CA ASP A 239 -29.17 2.85 4.78
C ASP A 239 -29.89 2.92 6.13
N LEU A 240 -29.34 3.68 7.07
CA LEU A 240 -29.88 3.84 8.42
C LEU A 240 -31.26 4.51 8.46
N ASN A 241 -31.61 5.30 7.44
CA ASN A 241 -32.90 6.01 7.44
C ASN A 241 -34.10 5.07 7.25
N ASN A 242 -33.91 3.96 6.54
CA ASN A 242 -34.97 3.00 6.24
C ASN A 242 -34.64 1.56 6.64
N ASN A 243 -33.48 1.33 7.26
CA ASN A 243 -32.98 0.03 7.69
C ASN A 243 -32.85 -1.00 6.55
N ASN A 244 -32.51 -0.55 5.35
CA ASN A 244 -32.38 -1.42 4.18
C ASN A 244 -30.93 -1.79 3.89
N LEU A 245 -30.66 -3.09 3.72
CA LEU A 245 -29.35 -3.62 3.31
C LEU A 245 -29.41 -4.03 1.83
N THR A 246 -28.68 -3.31 0.98
CA THR A 246 -28.69 -3.52 -0.48
C THR A 246 -27.37 -4.13 -0.95
N LEU A 247 -27.42 -5.24 -1.68
CA LEU A 247 -26.27 -5.77 -2.43
C LEU A 247 -26.00 -4.89 -3.64
N ILE A 248 -24.80 -4.33 -3.77
CA ILE A 248 -24.45 -3.43 -4.87
C ILE A 248 -23.46 -4.04 -5.87
N SER A 249 -22.93 -5.23 -5.60
CA SER A 249 -21.89 -5.87 -6.40
C SER A 249 -22.27 -7.28 -6.84
N GLU A 250 -23.55 -7.50 -7.17
CA GLU A 250 -24.01 -8.78 -7.69
C GLU A 250 -23.16 -9.22 -8.90
N HIS A 251 -22.72 -10.48 -8.87
CA HIS A 251 -21.84 -11.07 -9.88
C HIS A 251 -21.94 -12.59 -9.89
N GLU A 252 -21.39 -13.20 -10.93
CA GLU A 252 -21.19 -14.63 -11.08
C GLU A 252 -19.69 -14.93 -11.20
N GLY A 253 -19.29 -16.12 -10.75
CA GLY A 253 -17.89 -16.55 -10.73
C GLY A 253 -17.09 -15.92 -9.61
N ASP A 254 -15.78 -16.16 -9.62
CA ASP A 254 -14.85 -15.62 -8.63
C ASP A 254 -14.52 -14.18 -8.99
N ILE A 255 -15.10 -13.21 -8.27
CA ILE A 255 -14.79 -11.78 -8.38
C ILE A 255 -14.65 -11.19 -6.99
N ASN A 256 -13.57 -10.44 -6.79
CA ASN A 256 -13.40 -9.69 -5.57
C ASN A 256 -14.00 -8.30 -5.68
N HIS A 257 -14.70 -7.90 -4.63
CA HIS A 257 -15.19 -6.56 -4.41
C HIS A 257 -14.89 -6.14 -2.97
N ARG A 258 -14.13 -5.06 -2.79
CA ARG A 258 -13.80 -4.53 -1.45
C ARG A 258 -14.09 -3.04 -1.36
N PRO A 259 -14.93 -2.57 -0.42
CA PRO A 259 -15.15 -1.14 -0.24
C PRO A 259 -13.87 -0.45 0.22
N THR A 260 -13.69 0.82 -0.16
CA THR A 260 -12.54 1.61 0.30
C THR A 260 -12.96 2.87 1.04
N GLU A 261 -13.79 3.72 0.43
CA GLU A 261 -14.00 5.07 0.95
C GLU A 261 -15.31 5.69 0.43
N PHE A 262 -15.98 6.51 1.24
CA PHE A 262 -17.08 7.34 0.78
C PHE A 262 -16.58 8.69 0.24
N SER A 263 -17.27 9.29 -0.73
CA SER A 263 -17.00 10.70 -1.06
C SER A 263 -17.30 11.60 0.14
N THR A 264 -16.60 12.72 0.25
CA THR A 264 -16.77 13.67 1.36
C THR A 264 -18.18 14.25 1.46
N ASP A 265 -18.94 14.24 0.36
CA ASP A 265 -20.34 14.64 0.30
C ASP A 265 -21.34 13.48 0.51
N SER A 266 -20.85 12.28 0.85
CA SER A 266 -21.63 11.06 1.11
C SER A 266 -22.50 10.57 -0.05
N LYS A 267 -22.29 11.06 -1.28
CA LYS A 267 -23.09 10.65 -2.46
C LYS A 267 -22.53 9.45 -3.21
N ARG A 268 -21.25 9.15 -3.03
CA ARG A 268 -20.54 8.12 -3.78
C ARG A 268 -19.79 7.18 -2.84
N LEU A 269 -19.70 5.93 -3.24
CA LEU A 269 -18.82 4.93 -2.65
C LEU A 269 -17.75 4.57 -3.68
N TYR A 270 -16.50 4.52 -3.23
CA TYR A 270 -15.39 3.96 -3.99
C TYR A 270 -15.08 2.56 -3.48
N TYR A 271 -14.83 1.64 -4.41
CA TYR A 271 -14.47 0.27 -4.08
C TYR A 271 -13.49 -0.32 -5.09
N LEU A 272 -12.74 -1.33 -4.65
CA LEU A 272 -11.82 -2.11 -5.47
C LEU A 272 -12.52 -3.32 -6.05
N THR A 273 -12.17 -3.68 -7.28
CA THR A 273 -12.59 -4.93 -7.89
C THR A 273 -11.60 -5.46 -8.92
N ASP A 274 -11.57 -6.78 -9.10
CA ASP A 274 -10.82 -7.48 -10.14
C ASP A 274 -11.72 -7.97 -11.30
N LYS A 275 -12.98 -7.50 -11.36
CA LYS A 275 -13.92 -7.89 -12.43
C LYS A 275 -13.32 -7.64 -13.82
N ASP A 276 -13.24 -8.70 -14.63
CA ASP A 276 -12.68 -8.66 -15.98
C ASP A 276 -11.24 -8.08 -16.02
N SER A 277 -10.44 -8.34 -14.97
CA SER A 277 -9.11 -7.77 -14.79
C SER A 277 -8.17 -8.69 -14.02
N GLU A 278 -6.89 -8.75 -14.41
CA GLU A 278 -5.87 -9.42 -13.60
C GLU A 278 -5.62 -8.70 -12.27
N PHE A 279 -5.76 -7.38 -12.26
CA PHE A 279 -5.43 -6.56 -11.09
C PHE A 279 -6.65 -5.77 -10.61
N ASN A 280 -6.70 -5.55 -9.30
CA ASN A 280 -7.70 -4.73 -8.65
C ASN A 280 -7.64 -3.29 -9.15
N TYR A 281 -8.79 -2.75 -9.53
CA TYR A 281 -8.97 -1.37 -9.97
C TYR A 281 -10.10 -0.69 -9.19
N LEU A 282 -10.10 0.64 -9.21
CA LEU A 282 -11.08 1.46 -8.49
C LEU A 282 -12.31 1.73 -9.34
N VAL A 283 -13.47 1.50 -8.72
CA VAL A 283 -14.79 1.87 -9.24
C VAL A 283 -15.40 2.93 -8.35
N GLU A 284 -16.03 3.92 -8.98
CA GLU A 284 -16.92 4.87 -8.35
C GLU A 284 -18.37 4.38 -8.51
N TYR A 285 -19.13 4.38 -7.41
CA TYR A 285 -20.54 4.03 -7.34
C TYR A 285 -21.37 5.21 -6.83
N ASP A 286 -22.29 5.70 -7.65
CA ASP A 286 -23.27 6.72 -7.25
C ASP A 286 -24.40 6.03 -6.45
N ILE A 287 -24.52 6.37 -5.17
CA ILE A 287 -25.42 5.67 -4.23
C ILE A 287 -26.89 5.86 -4.60
N ARG A 288 -27.25 7.02 -5.17
CA ARG A 288 -28.62 7.38 -5.50
C ARG A 288 -29.11 6.67 -6.76
N THR A 289 -28.25 6.59 -7.78
CA THR A 289 -28.62 6.08 -9.11
C THR A 289 -28.20 4.64 -9.34
N GLY A 290 -27.30 4.09 -8.52
CA GLY A 290 -26.71 2.77 -8.71
C GLY A 290 -25.67 2.72 -9.83
N ARG A 291 -25.33 3.87 -10.44
CA ARG A 291 -24.39 3.92 -11.57
C ARG A 291 -22.97 3.61 -11.10
N LYS A 292 -22.30 2.71 -11.82
CA LYS A 292 -20.89 2.35 -11.64
C LYS A 292 -20.04 2.94 -12.77
N SER A 293 -18.85 3.41 -12.48
CA SER A 293 -17.86 3.79 -13.49
C SER A 293 -16.44 3.49 -13.03
N VAL A 294 -15.56 3.10 -13.95
CA VAL A 294 -14.13 2.92 -13.66
C VAL A 294 -13.55 4.28 -13.29
N PHE A 295 -13.02 4.39 -12.08
CA PHE A 295 -12.44 5.62 -11.54
C PHE A 295 -10.93 5.69 -11.78
N GLN A 296 -10.23 4.58 -11.53
CA GLN A 296 -8.80 4.45 -11.82
C GLN A 296 -8.44 2.98 -12.04
N LYS A 297 -7.63 2.70 -13.05
CA LYS A 297 -7.12 1.36 -13.36
C LYS A 297 -5.64 1.46 -13.69
N GLU A 298 -4.87 0.53 -13.14
CA GLU A 298 -3.41 0.48 -13.26
C GLU A 298 -2.98 -0.87 -13.85
N SER A 299 -1.69 -1.02 -14.15
CA SER A 299 -1.11 -2.32 -14.58
C SER A 299 -0.77 -3.24 -13.40
N TRP A 300 -1.19 -2.88 -12.18
CA TRP A 300 -0.90 -3.54 -10.91
C TRP A 300 -2.06 -3.31 -9.93
N ASP A 301 -2.11 -4.09 -8.84
CA ASP A 301 -3.19 -3.99 -7.85
C ASP A 301 -3.22 -2.62 -7.17
N ILE A 302 -4.34 -1.91 -7.31
CA ILE A 302 -4.65 -0.81 -6.41
C ILE A 302 -5.02 -1.42 -5.05
N SER A 303 -4.24 -1.09 -4.02
CA SER A 303 -4.39 -1.65 -2.67
C SER A 303 -5.41 -0.90 -1.82
N TYR A 304 -5.42 0.43 -1.88
CA TYR A 304 -6.41 1.26 -1.19
C TYR A 304 -6.46 2.67 -1.78
N MET A 305 -7.51 3.40 -1.42
CA MET A 305 -7.59 4.84 -1.60
C MET A 305 -8.27 5.49 -0.39
N TYR A 306 -7.94 6.76 -0.12
CA TYR A 306 -8.70 7.61 0.82
C TYR A 306 -8.66 9.08 0.37
N PHE A 307 -9.59 9.88 0.87
CA PHE A 307 -9.59 11.34 0.71
C PHE A 307 -9.06 12.03 1.97
N SER A 308 -8.34 13.14 1.80
CA SER A 308 -8.05 14.04 2.92
C SER A 308 -9.35 14.68 3.46
N LYS A 309 -9.28 15.32 4.64
CA LYS A 309 -10.48 15.76 5.40
C LYS A 309 -11.49 16.57 4.57
N SER A 310 -11.05 17.52 3.73
CA SER A 310 -11.95 18.31 2.89
C SER A 310 -12.23 17.66 1.53
N GLY A 311 -11.47 16.62 1.17
CA GLY A 311 -11.45 16.03 -0.16
C GLY A 311 -10.48 16.70 -1.12
N LYS A 312 -9.69 17.69 -0.67
CA LYS A 312 -8.69 18.38 -1.50
C LYS A 312 -7.65 17.44 -2.09
N TYR A 313 -7.22 16.44 -1.33
CA TYR A 313 -6.29 15.43 -1.79
C TYR A 313 -6.91 14.05 -1.79
N ARG A 314 -6.48 13.22 -2.75
CA ARG A 314 -6.78 11.80 -2.81
C ARG A 314 -5.47 11.03 -2.79
N VAL A 315 -5.35 10.05 -1.90
CA VAL A 315 -4.21 9.14 -1.86
C VAL A 315 -4.61 7.79 -2.42
N THR A 316 -3.76 7.22 -3.27
CA THR A 316 -3.94 5.89 -3.86
C THR A 316 -2.64 5.12 -3.69
N SER A 317 -2.74 3.88 -3.19
CA SER A 317 -1.61 2.97 -3.02
C SER A 317 -1.70 1.84 -4.02
N ILE A 318 -0.58 1.54 -4.69
CA ILE A 318 -0.48 0.51 -5.72
C ILE A 318 0.61 -0.49 -5.30
N ASN A 319 0.29 -1.78 -5.34
CA ASN A 319 1.27 -2.85 -5.16
C ASN A 319 1.90 -3.19 -6.51
N GLN A 320 2.93 -2.43 -6.87
CA GLN A 320 3.57 -2.52 -8.17
C GLN A 320 4.86 -3.33 -8.06
N ASP A 321 4.83 -4.57 -8.56
CA ASP A 321 6.01 -5.41 -8.73
C ASP A 321 6.85 -5.53 -7.44
N ALA A 322 6.22 -6.02 -6.37
CA ALA A 322 6.81 -6.15 -5.04
C ALA A 322 7.24 -4.82 -4.37
N GLN A 323 6.81 -3.67 -4.89
CA GLN A 323 7.01 -2.34 -4.30
C GLN A 323 5.68 -1.64 -4.05
N THR A 324 5.64 -0.72 -3.07
CA THR A 324 4.52 0.20 -2.93
C THR A 324 4.80 1.45 -3.76
N VAL A 325 3.83 1.85 -4.57
CA VAL A 325 3.80 3.15 -5.21
C VAL A 325 2.62 3.93 -4.62
N ILE A 326 2.92 5.08 -4.01
CA ILE A 326 1.90 6.00 -3.51
C ILE A 326 1.73 7.14 -4.52
N GLN A 327 0.49 7.40 -4.90
CA GLN A 327 0.08 8.56 -5.68
C GLN A 327 -0.77 9.47 -4.79
N VAL A 328 -0.42 10.75 -4.72
CA VAL A 328 -1.23 11.78 -4.06
C VAL A 328 -1.68 12.76 -5.12
N PHE A 329 -2.98 12.90 -5.32
CA PHE A 329 -3.57 13.82 -6.29
C PHE A 329 -4.21 15.00 -5.58
N ASP A 330 -4.03 16.19 -6.13
CA ASP A 330 -4.91 17.33 -5.89
C ASP A 330 -6.19 17.13 -6.73
N THR A 331 -7.35 17.07 -6.08
CA THR A 331 -8.62 16.66 -6.71
C THR A 331 -9.25 17.75 -7.57
N GLU A 332 -8.88 19.01 -7.37
CA GLU A 332 -9.35 20.13 -8.19
C GLU A 332 -8.57 20.20 -9.50
N THR A 333 -7.24 20.14 -9.40
CA THR A 333 -6.35 20.28 -10.57
C THR A 333 -6.10 18.97 -11.30
N MET A 334 -6.44 17.83 -10.67
CA MET A 334 -6.17 16.46 -11.16
C MET A 334 -4.68 16.19 -11.39
N LYS A 335 -3.80 16.90 -10.68
CA LYS A 335 -2.35 16.75 -10.78
C LYS A 335 -1.80 16.00 -9.58
N LEU A 336 -0.72 15.24 -9.82
CA LEU A 336 0.06 14.65 -8.74
C LEU A 336 0.70 15.76 -7.89
N VAL A 337 0.61 15.60 -6.58
CA VAL A 337 1.35 16.40 -5.61
C VAL A 337 2.82 16.04 -5.75
N SER A 338 3.65 17.04 -6.05
CA SER A 338 5.09 16.86 -6.13
C SER A 338 5.66 16.54 -4.75
N LEU A 339 6.29 15.38 -4.63
CA LEU A 339 7.13 15.05 -3.49
C LEU A 339 8.50 15.73 -3.63
N PRO A 340 9.17 16.06 -2.52
CA PRO A 340 10.56 16.50 -2.57
C PRO A 340 11.48 15.39 -3.09
N GLU A 341 12.70 15.75 -3.49
CA GLU A 341 13.73 14.77 -3.84
C GLU A 341 14.15 14.00 -2.59
N LEU A 342 13.89 12.70 -2.58
CA LEU A 342 14.22 11.81 -1.47
C LEU A 342 15.48 10.98 -1.80
N PRO A 343 16.23 10.51 -0.78
CA PRO A 343 17.29 9.52 -0.99
C PRO A 343 16.75 8.25 -1.68
N ALA A 344 17.64 7.37 -2.11
CA ALA A 344 17.25 6.08 -2.68
C ALA A 344 16.31 5.29 -1.72
N GLY A 345 15.20 4.82 -2.26
CA GLY A 345 14.12 4.17 -1.52
C GLY A 345 12.76 4.47 -2.12
N ASN A 346 11.70 4.04 -1.42
CA ASN A 346 10.32 4.24 -1.82
C ASN A 346 9.52 4.80 -0.65
N VAL A 347 8.53 5.63 -0.98
CA VAL A 347 7.48 6.00 -0.02
C VAL A 347 6.50 4.83 0.10
N THR A 348 6.30 4.33 1.31
CA THR A 348 5.51 3.11 1.56
C THR A 348 4.12 3.37 2.14
N SER A 349 3.90 4.55 2.72
CA SER A 349 2.59 5.02 3.17
C SER A 349 2.61 6.54 3.38
N VAL A 350 1.42 7.14 3.36
CA VAL A 350 1.19 8.58 3.51
C VAL A 350 0.00 8.79 4.46
N SER A 351 0.05 9.87 5.24
CA SER A 351 -1.07 10.44 5.99
C SER A 351 -1.09 11.96 5.80
N ILE A 352 -2.27 12.54 5.61
CA ILE A 352 -2.47 13.98 5.39
C ILE A 352 -3.05 14.58 6.67
N SER A 353 -2.51 15.71 7.12
CA SER A 353 -3.00 16.40 8.31
C SER A 353 -4.38 17.01 8.09
N LYS A 354 -5.11 17.33 9.17
CA LYS A 354 -6.49 17.86 9.08
C LYS A 354 -6.56 19.20 8.35
N SER A 355 -5.55 20.05 8.54
CA SER A 355 -5.41 21.33 7.83
C SER A 355 -5.03 21.17 6.36
N GLU A 356 -4.62 19.96 5.97
CA GLU A 356 -4.16 19.61 4.62
C GLU A 356 -2.93 20.42 4.18
N LYS A 357 -2.14 20.89 5.15
CA LYS A 357 -0.86 21.58 4.93
C LYS A 357 0.34 20.68 5.14
N LEU A 358 0.20 19.64 5.97
CA LEU A 358 1.26 18.70 6.28
C LEU A 358 0.91 17.31 5.76
N MET A 359 1.95 16.59 5.37
CA MET A 359 1.89 15.20 4.97
C MET A 359 2.97 14.44 5.73
N SER A 360 2.60 13.42 6.49
CA SER A 360 3.55 12.46 7.03
C SER A 360 3.63 11.25 6.12
N PHE A 361 4.81 10.64 6.03
CA PHE A 361 5.01 9.48 5.19
C PHE A 361 6.16 8.62 5.68
N TYR A 362 6.11 7.34 5.32
CA TYR A 362 7.21 6.42 5.56
C TYR A 362 8.07 6.27 4.32
N HIS A 363 9.38 6.29 4.49
CA HIS A 363 10.33 6.09 3.40
C HIS A 363 11.49 5.20 3.82
N GLY A 364 11.80 4.20 2.98
CA GLY A 364 12.91 3.26 3.19
C GLY A 364 13.24 2.49 1.92
N GLY A 365 14.24 1.62 1.98
CA GLY A 365 14.72 0.83 0.84
C GLY A 365 15.35 -0.49 1.29
N ALA A 366 16.05 -1.18 0.40
CA ALA A 366 16.72 -2.44 0.76
C ALA A 366 17.73 -2.26 1.91
N LYS A 367 18.46 -1.13 1.90
CA LYS A 367 19.55 -0.79 2.83
C LYS A 367 19.13 0.16 3.96
N SER A 368 17.86 0.52 4.04
CA SER A 368 17.35 1.47 5.02
C SER A 368 15.98 1.04 5.52
N PRO A 369 15.77 0.86 6.84
CA PRO A 369 14.44 0.65 7.38
C PRO A 369 13.54 1.84 7.03
N SER A 370 12.23 1.62 7.10
CA SER A 370 11.27 2.70 6.85
C SER A 370 11.27 3.69 8.01
N ASP A 371 11.65 4.93 7.72
CA ASP A 371 11.59 6.04 8.66
C ASP A 371 10.39 6.93 8.40
N LEU A 372 9.92 7.59 9.46
CA LEU A 372 8.86 8.57 9.43
C LEU A 372 9.43 9.93 9.02
N PHE A 373 8.76 10.56 8.06
CA PHE A 373 9.05 11.90 7.57
C PHE A 373 7.79 12.77 7.67
N VAL A 374 8.00 14.08 7.65
CA VAL A 374 6.95 15.08 7.46
C VAL A 374 7.33 16.06 6.36
N HIS A 375 6.37 16.46 5.57
CA HIS A 375 6.51 17.36 4.43
C HIS A 375 5.43 18.44 4.48
N SER A 376 5.82 19.69 4.22
CA SER A 376 4.88 20.79 4.01
C SER A 376 4.43 20.82 2.56
N ILE A 377 3.18 20.44 2.32
CA ILE A 377 2.61 20.29 0.99
C ILE A 377 2.69 21.61 0.21
N GLY A 378 3.13 21.54 -1.05
CA GLY A 378 3.31 22.72 -1.91
C GLY A 378 4.68 23.40 -1.77
N THR A 379 5.57 22.89 -0.92
CA THR A 379 6.95 23.35 -0.80
C THR A 379 7.93 22.25 -1.24
N LYS A 380 9.25 22.46 -1.10
CA LYS A 380 10.25 21.38 -1.17
C LYS A 380 10.72 20.92 0.22
N ASN A 381 10.15 21.48 1.29
CA ASN A 381 10.63 21.28 2.64
C ASN A 381 10.09 19.96 3.19
N TYR A 382 10.99 19.12 3.69
CA TYR A 382 10.65 17.91 4.44
C TYR A 382 11.67 17.70 5.55
N LYS A 383 11.28 16.87 6.53
CA LYS A 383 12.13 16.50 7.65
C LYS A 383 11.95 15.02 7.97
N ARG A 384 13.06 14.32 8.20
CA ARG A 384 13.09 12.98 8.77
C ARG A 384 12.89 13.11 10.28
N LEU A 385 11.92 12.40 10.83
CA LEU A 385 11.56 12.45 12.25
C LEU A 385 12.14 11.27 13.02
N SER A 386 12.23 10.09 12.41
CA SER A 386 12.82 8.91 13.06
C SER A 386 14.17 8.53 12.49
N ASN A 387 14.94 7.76 13.26
CA ASN A 387 16.11 7.06 12.77
C ASN A 387 16.08 5.61 13.25
N SER A 388 15.48 4.74 12.46
CA SER A 388 15.21 3.35 12.84
C SER A 388 16.40 2.42 12.76
N MET A 389 17.37 2.72 11.89
CA MET A 389 18.57 1.89 11.75
C MET A 389 19.41 1.96 13.02
N ASN A 390 19.92 0.81 13.47
CA ASN A 390 20.95 0.79 14.51
C ASN A 390 22.14 1.69 14.08
N PRO A 391 22.53 2.70 14.87
CA PRO A 391 23.55 3.67 14.47
C PRO A 391 24.94 3.06 14.25
N GLU A 392 25.20 1.84 14.73
CA GLU A 392 26.46 1.13 14.50
C GLU A 392 26.56 0.54 13.07
N ILE A 393 25.42 0.33 12.42
CA ILE A 393 25.34 -0.25 11.07
C ILE A 393 25.50 0.85 10.02
N ASN A 394 26.51 0.68 9.15
CA ASN A 394 26.70 1.54 7.99
C ASN A 394 25.91 0.95 6.80
N PRO A 395 24.92 1.67 6.23
CA PRO A 395 24.12 1.18 5.10
C PRO A 395 24.93 0.77 3.87
N SER A 396 26.13 1.32 3.67
CA SER A 396 27.01 0.93 2.55
C SER A 396 27.52 -0.51 2.63
N HIS A 397 27.51 -1.12 3.82
CA HIS A 397 27.89 -2.52 4.06
C HIS A 397 26.72 -3.50 3.93
N LEU A 398 25.53 -3.03 3.56
CA LEU A 398 24.32 -3.82 3.40
C LEU A 398 24.15 -4.29 1.95
N ALA A 399 23.28 -5.27 1.74
CA ALA A 399 22.95 -5.78 0.41
C ALA A 399 21.97 -4.85 -0.31
N GLU A 400 22.22 -4.58 -1.59
CA GLU A 400 21.15 -4.11 -2.49
C GLU A 400 20.16 -5.25 -2.75
N ALA A 401 18.94 -4.88 -3.13
CA ALA A 401 17.91 -5.81 -3.55
C ALA A 401 17.35 -5.43 -4.91
N GLU A 402 17.06 -6.44 -5.73
CA GLU A 402 16.42 -6.25 -7.03
C GLU A 402 15.30 -7.27 -7.24
N VAL A 403 14.25 -6.85 -7.95
CA VAL A 403 13.20 -7.75 -8.41
C VAL A 403 13.70 -8.47 -9.66
N ILE A 404 13.85 -9.79 -9.57
CA ILE A 404 14.30 -10.65 -10.66
C ILE A 404 13.21 -11.65 -11.03
N ARG A 405 13.39 -12.33 -12.16
CA ARG A 405 12.52 -13.42 -12.60
C ARG A 405 13.36 -14.59 -13.05
N TYR A 406 12.91 -15.80 -12.76
CA TYR A 406 13.51 -17.03 -13.27
C TYR A 406 12.44 -17.96 -13.80
N LYS A 407 12.82 -18.87 -14.72
CA LYS A 407 11.90 -19.85 -15.27
C LYS A 407 11.79 -21.06 -14.34
N SER A 408 10.57 -21.46 -14.06
CA SER A 408 10.26 -22.69 -13.32
C SER A 408 10.21 -23.92 -14.24
N PHE A 409 9.88 -25.08 -13.68
CA PHE A 409 9.81 -26.39 -14.34
C PHE A 409 8.90 -26.41 -15.59
N ASP A 410 7.85 -25.59 -15.61
CA ASP A 410 6.88 -25.44 -16.70
C ASP A 410 7.17 -24.23 -17.61
N GLY A 411 8.31 -23.57 -17.42
CA GLY A 411 8.72 -22.38 -18.17
C GLY A 411 8.07 -21.07 -17.70
N ARG A 412 7.21 -21.09 -16.67
CA ARG A 412 6.63 -19.90 -16.08
C ARG A 412 7.70 -19.01 -15.44
N GLU A 413 7.58 -17.70 -15.61
CA GLU A 413 8.44 -16.75 -14.91
C GLU A 413 7.96 -16.56 -13.47
N ILE A 414 8.84 -16.83 -12.52
CA ILE A 414 8.61 -16.67 -11.09
C ILE A 414 9.33 -15.42 -10.60
N PRO A 415 8.61 -14.42 -10.09
CA PRO A 415 9.23 -13.23 -9.51
C PRO A 415 9.90 -13.56 -8.18
N ALA A 416 11.00 -12.88 -7.89
CA ALA A 416 11.68 -12.98 -6.61
C ALA A 416 12.49 -11.72 -6.31
N ILE A 417 12.84 -11.53 -5.04
CA ILE A 417 13.72 -10.45 -4.58
C ILE A 417 15.09 -11.03 -4.29
N TYR A 418 16.10 -10.62 -5.07
CA TYR A 418 17.46 -11.08 -4.89
C TYR A 418 18.28 -10.09 -4.08
N TYR A 419 18.78 -10.54 -2.93
CA TYR A 419 19.73 -9.81 -2.09
C TYR A 419 21.12 -10.40 -2.31
N LYS A 420 21.92 -9.67 -3.09
CA LYS A 420 23.31 -10.05 -3.35
C LYS A 420 24.19 -9.63 -2.17
N PRO A 421 25.05 -10.52 -1.63
CA PRO A 421 25.99 -10.12 -0.59
C PRO A 421 26.92 -9.02 -1.11
N PRO A 422 27.16 -7.96 -0.33
CA PRO A 422 27.90 -6.78 -0.78
C PRO A 422 29.36 -7.10 -1.16
N HIS A 423 29.94 -8.14 -0.56
CA HIS A 423 31.31 -8.59 -0.80
C HIS A 423 31.42 -9.81 -1.73
N ALA A 424 30.31 -10.30 -2.30
CA ALA A 424 30.32 -11.51 -3.13
C ALA A 424 31.16 -11.34 -4.41
N LYS A 425 32.09 -12.27 -4.63
CA LYS A 425 32.95 -12.35 -5.83
C LYS A 425 32.68 -13.65 -6.58
N ARG A 426 32.68 -13.63 -7.91
CA ARG A 426 32.45 -14.86 -8.69
C ARG A 426 33.56 -15.91 -8.53
N SER A 427 34.77 -15.48 -8.18
CA SER A 427 35.92 -16.34 -7.90
C SER A 427 35.84 -17.05 -6.55
N GLU A 428 34.99 -16.56 -5.64
CA GLU A 428 34.83 -17.05 -4.28
C GLU A 428 33.34 -17.25 -4.01
N LYS A 429 32.86 -18.45 -4.34
CA LYS A 429 31.45 -18.79 -4.29
C LYS A 429 30.94 -18.76 -2.85
N THR A 430 29.72 -18.27 -2.69
CA THR A 430 29.08 -18.03 -1.41
C THR A 430 27.86 -18.95 -1.20
N PRO A 431 27.42 -19.25 0.03
CA PRO A 431 26.17 -19.99 0.23
C PRO A 431 24.94 -19.21 -0.25
N GLY A 432 23.91 -19.92 -0.66
CA GLY A 432 22.62 -19.36 -1.06
C GLY A 432 21.50 -19.74 -0.09
N LEU A 433 20.50 -18.87 0.04
CA LEU A 433 19.28 -19.14 0.79
C LEU A 433 18.06 -18.79 -0.06
N ILE A 434 17.16 -19.74 -0.20
CA ILE A 434 15.82 -19.53 -0.75
C ILE A 434 14.94 -19.11 0.43
N TRP A 435 14.37 -17.91 0.36
CA TRP A 435 13.49 -17.37 1.38
C TRP A 435 12.04 -17.47 0.90
N VAL A 436 11.19 -18.17 1.65
CA VAL A 436 9.76 -18.32 1.33
C VAL A 436 8.92 -17.47 2.29
N HIS A 437 8.00 -16.68 1.76
CA HIS A 437 7.14 -15.81 2.58
C HIS A 437 6.00 -16.61 3.24
N GLY A 438 5.42 -16.06 4.31
CA GLY A 438 4.17 -16.56 4.87
C GLY A 438 3.01 -16.33 3.89
N GLY A 439 1.96 -17.13 3.95
CA GLY A 439 0.99 -17.23 2.86
C GLY A 439 -0.03 -18.35 3.08
N PRO A 440 -0.59 -18.96 2.01
CA PRO A 440 -0.05 -19.03 0.64
C PRO A 440 -0.07 -17.71 -0.16
N GLY A 441 -1.16 -16.93 -0.06
CA GLY A 441 -1.34 -15.66 -0.80
C GLY A 441 -0.52 -14.44 -0.36
N GLY A 442 0.62 -14.64 0.31
CA GLY A 442 1.52 -13.55 0.73
C GLY A 442 2.39 -13.02 -0.42
N GLN A 443 3.36 -12.17 -0.08
CA GLN A 443 4.33 -11.63 -1.03
C GLN A 443 5.61 -11.19 -0.32
N SER A 444 6.77 -11.61 -0.81
CA SER A 444 8.07 -10.99 -0.55
C SER A 444 8.17 -9.66 -1.30
N ARG A 445 8.46 -8.58 -0.56
CA ARG A 445 8.51 -7.21 -1.08
C ARG A 445 9.91 -6.62 -0.99
N LEU A 446 10.26 -5.74 -1.91
CA LEU A 446 11.54 -5.03 -1.89
C LEU A 446 11.57 -4.08 -0.68
N GLY A 447 12.62 -4.20 0.14
CA GLY A 447 12.77 -3.38 1.33
C GLY A 447 13.77 -3.97 2.33
N TYR A 448 13.95 -3.27 3.45
CA TYR A 448 14.83 -3.70 4.52
C TYR A 448 14.15 -4.78 5.38
N ARG A 449 14.87 -5.87 5.65
CA ARG A 449 14.51 -6.87 6.65
C ARG A 449 15.76 -7.23 7.43
N ALA A 450 15.76 -6.98 8.74
CA ALA A 450 16.95 -7.15 9.59
C ALA A 450 17.60 -8.53 9.44
N LEU A 451 16.80 -9.60 9.43
CA LEU A 451 17.33 -10.97 9.27
C LEU A 451 17.92 -11.23 7.87
N ILE A 452 17.26 -10.76 6.79
CA ILE A 452 17.80 -10.92 5.43
C ILE A 452 19.10 -10.12 5.29
N GLN A 453 19.15 -8.91 5.81
CA GLN A 453 20.35 -8.08 5.76
C GLN A 453 21.48 -8.65 6.63
N TYR A 454 21.18 -9.23 7.78
CA TYR A 454 22.16 -9.99 8.57
C TYR A 454 22.75 -11.14 7.75
N LEU A 455 21.90 -11.98 7.14
CA LEU A 455 22.34 -13.12 6.33
C LEU A 455 23.20 -12.66 5.15
N ALA A 456 22.74 -11.65 4.41
CA ALA A 456 23.49 -11.12 3.28
C ALA A 456 24.80 -10.42 3.68
N ASN A 457 24.82 -9.75 4.85
CA ASN A 457 26.04 -9.21 5.43
C ASN A 457 27.05 -10.31 5.78
N HIS A 458 26.62 -11.52 6.16
CA HIS A 458 27.50 -12.69 6.40
C HIS A 458 27.72 -13.57 5.16
N GLY A 459 27.50 -13.00 3.96
CA GLY A 459 27.81 -13.67 2.71
C GLY A 459 26.70 -14.55 2.13
N TYR A 460 25.54 -14.70 2.76
CA TYR A 460 24.47 -15.50 2.16
C TYR A 460 23.76 -14.74 1.04
N ALA A 461 23.77 -15.28 -0.17
CA ALA A 461 22.93 -14.75 -1.24
C ALA A 461 21.49 -15.19 -1.00
N VAL A 462 20.60 -14.24 -0.69
CA VAL A 462 19.20 -14.55 -0.36
C VAL A 462 18.31 -14.28 -1.55
N LEU A 463 17.48 -15.24 -1.92
CA LEU A 463 16.45 -15.11 -2.94
C LEU A 463 15.08 -15.29 -2.31
N ALA A 464 14.36 -14.20 -2.10
CA ALA A 464 13.02 -14.22 -1.55
C ALA A 464 12.00 -14.48 -2.68
N VAL A 465 11.53 -15.71 -2.76
CA VAL A 465 10.69 -16.20 -3.85
C VAL A 465 9.25 -15.76 -3.65
N ASN A 466 8.62 -15.34 -4.74
CA ASN A 466 7.18 -15.16 -4.85
C ASN A 466 6.66 -16.27 -5.78
N ASN A 467 6.54 -17.49 -5.24
CA ASN A 467 6.08 -18.69 -5.94
C ASN A 467 4.67 -18.49 -6.50
N ARG A 468 4.24 -19.32 -7.46
CA ARG A 468 2.85 -19.33 -7.90
C ARG A 468 1.92 -19.43 -6.67
N GLY A 469 0.85 -18.63 -6.66
CA GLY A 469 0.04 -18.39 -5.46
C GLY A 469 0.30 -17.05 -4.76
N SER A 470 1.48 -16.45 -4.93
CA SER A 470 1.77 -15.13 -4.33
C SER A 470 0.85 -14.03 -4.85
N SER A 471 0.49 -13.09 -3.97
CA SER A 471 -0.27 -11.90 -4.36
C SER A 471 0.60 -10.85 -5.07
N GLY A 472 -0.07 -9.91 -5.76
CA GLY A 472 0.55 -8.77 -6.42
C GLY A 472 1.08 -9.03 -7.84
N TYR A 473 0.83 -10.21 -8.41
CA TYR A 473 1.22 -10.58 -9.78
C TYR A 473 0.04 -10.97 -10.67
N GLY A 474 -1.16 -10.55 -10.27
CA GLY A 474 -2.40 -10.77 -10.99
C GLY A 474 -3.16 -11.98 -10.47
N LYS A 475 -4.48 -11.92 -10.61
CA LYS A 475 -5.43 -12.94 -10.18
C LYS A 475 -5.06 -14.32 -10.70
N THR A 476 -4.70 -14.43 -11.98
CA THR A 476 -4.33 -15.71 -12.58
C THR A 476 -3.10 -16.31 -11.91
N PHE A 477 -2.11 -15.52 -11.50
CA PHE A 477 -0.92 -16.03 -10.81
C PHE A 477 -1.21 -16.44 -9.36
N GLN A 478 -2.07 -15.67 -8.69
CA GLN A 478 -2.45 -15.87 -7.30
C GLN A 478 -3.30 -17.13 -7.08
N THR A 479 -4.02 -17.61 -8.10
CA THR A 479 -4.89 -18.80 -7.99
C THR A 479 -4.17 -20.10 -8.37
N LEU A 480 -2.88 -20.07 -8.70
CA LEU A 480 -2.17 -21.24 -9.25
C LEU A 480 -1.86 -22.34 -8.24
N ASP A 481 -1.94 -22.04 -6.95
CA ASP A 481 -1.75 -23.00 -5.85
C ASP A 481 -3.07 -23.37 -5.16
N ASP A 482 -4.21 -22.85 -5.63
CA ASP A 482 -5.51 -23.18 -5.08
C ASP A 482 -5.77 -24.69 -5.22
N GLN A 483 -6.01 -25.35 -4.08
CA GLN A 483 -6.18 -26.81 -3.98
C GLN A 483 -4.95 -27.63 -4.42
N ALA A 484 -3.78 -27.01 -4.56
CA ALA A 484 -2.54 -27.63 -5.06
C ALA A 484 -1.29 -27.18 -4.28
N HIS A 485 -1.43 -26.93 -2.97
CA HIS A 485 -0.32 -26.54 -2.09
C HIS A 485 0.75 -27.65 -2.00
N GLY A 486 2.03 -27.26 -2.09
CA GLY A 486 3.16 -28.19 -2.04
C GLY A 486 3.41 -28.94 -3.35
N GLU A 487 2.77 -28.52 -4.45
CA GLU A 487 2.96 -29.07 -5.79
C GLU A 487 3.79 -28.08 -6.63
N GLY A 488 3.17 -27.37 -7.58
CA GLY A 488 3.91 -26.48 -8.49
C GLY A 488 4.57 -25.29 -7.79
N ASP A 489 4.05 -24.85 -6.65
CA ASP A 489 4.63 -23.82 -5.80
C ASP A 489 5.91 -24.30 -5.08
N LEU A 490 6.00 -25.59 -4.75
CA LEU A 490 7.23 -26.22 -4.28
C LEU A 490 8.24 -26.31 -5.41
N ASP A 491 7.80 -26.73 -6.60
CA ASP A 491 8.68 -26.82 -7.76
C ASP A 491 9.24 -25.45 -8.19
N ASP A 492 8.48 -24.37 -8.00
CA ASP A 492 8.99 -23.00 -8.16
C ASP A 492 10.15 -22.72 -7.20
N CYS A 493 9.99 -23.07 -5.92
CA CYS A 493 11.06 -22.94 -4.93
C CYS A 493 12.28 -23.80 -5.27
N VAL A 494 12.08 -25.03 -5.77
CA VAL A 494 13.17 -25.90 -6.22
C VAL A 494 13.91 -25.30 -7.42
N ALA A 495 13.19 -24.75 -8.41
CA ALA A 495 13.77 -24.09 -9.57
C ALA A 495 14.59 -22.83 -9.20
N ALA A 496 14.24 -22.18 -8.09
CA ALA A 496 14.96 -21.01 -7.57
C ALA A 496 16.45 -21.32 -7.28
N LYS A 497 16.77 -22.58 -6.97
CA LYS A 497 18.16 -23.05 -6.82
C LYS A 497 18.99 -22.81 -8.07
N GLU A 498 18.44 -23.14 -9.24
CA GLU A 498 19.14 -23.00 -10.52
C GLU A 498 19.38 -21.53 -10.85
N TYR A 499 18.44 -20.65 -10.51
CA TYR A 499 18.66 -19.20 -10.61
C TYR A 499 19.86 -18.77 -9.75
N LEU A 500 19.88 -19.12 -8.46
CA LEU A 500 20.98 -18.78 -7.55
C LEU A 500 22.35 -19.22 -8.11
N VAL A 501 22.44 -20.45 -8.61
CA VAL A 501 23.67 -20.98 -9.24
C VAL A 501 24.05 -20.18 -10.49
N SER A 502 23.06 -19.85 -11.33
CA SER A 502 23.28 -19.14 -12.60
C SER A 502 23.85 -17.72 -12.43
N THR A 503 23.63 -17.08 -11.27
CA THR A 503 24.23 -15.76 -10.96
C THR A 503 25.77 -15.78 -11.03
N GLY A 504 26.36 -16.96 -10.85
CA GLY A 504 27.79 -17.15 -10.76
C GLY A 504 28.38 -16.73 -9.41
N TYR A 505 27.57 -16.34 -8.41
CA TYR A 505 28.04 -16.03 -7.06
C TYR A 505 27.85 -17.18 -6.08
N VAL A 506 26.89 -18.08 -6.33
CA VAL A 506 26.49 -19.11 -5.36
C VAL A 506 27.17 -20.46 -5.62
N ASP A 507 27.55 -21.16 -4.56
CA ASP A 507 28.00 -22.55 -4.59
C ASP A 507 26.80 -23.50 -4.64
N LYS A 508 26.70 -24.30 -5.71
CA LYS A 508 25.58 -25.23 -5.95
C LYS A 508 25.39 -26.30 -4.85
N ASN A 509 26.42 -26.56 -4.05
CA ASN A 509 26.40 -27.53 -2.96
C ASN A 509 26.09 -26.89 -1.59
N LYS A 510 25.90 -25.57 -1.53
CA LYS A 510 25.67 -24.82 -0.29
C LYS A 510 24.42 -23.94 -0.41
N ILE A 511 23.27 -24.57 -0.64
CA ILE A 511 21.99 -23.89 -0.76
C ILE A 511 21.05 -24.44 0.29
N GLY A 512 20.47 -23.55 1.10
CA GLY A 512 19.41 -23.87 2.04
C GLY A 512 18.09 -23.18 1.66
N ILE A 513 17.03 -23.55 2.38
CA ILE A 513 15.70 -22.94 2.29
C ILE A 513 15.26 -22.53 3.70
N ILE A 514 14.55 -21.41 3.80
CA ILE A 514 14.02 -20.87 5.06
C ILE A 514 12.70 -20.14 4.83
N GLY A 515 11.76 -20.27 5.76
CA GLY A 515 10.51 -19.51 5.77
C GLY A 515 9.75 -19.69 7.07
N GLY A 516 8.58 -19.05 7.16
CA GLY A 516 7.71 -19.12 8.33
C GLY A 516 6.24 -19.14 7.95
N SER A 517 5.40 -19.71 8.81
CA SER A 517 3.99 -20.04 8.48
C SER A 517 3.94 -20.94 7.23
N TYR A 518 3.19 -20.58 6.17
CA TYR A 518 3.19 -21.35 4.92
C TYR A 518 4.59 -21.58 4.34
N GLY A 519 5.46 -20.56 4.38
CA GLY A 519 6.85 -20.73 3.95
C GLY A 519 7.71 -21.63 4.84
N GLY A 520 7.22 -22.04 6.02
CA GLY A 520 7.84 -23.09 6.83
C GLY A 520 7.19 -24.47 6.62
N TYR A 521 6.01 -24.54 6.01
CA TYR A 521 5.43 -25.77 5.47
C TYR A 521 6.15 -26.19 4.18
N MET A 522 6.46 -25.20 3.32
CA MET A 522 7.37 -25.32 2.17
C MET A 522 8.78 -25.67 2.62
#